data_AF-A0A109FGX7-F1
#
_entry.id   AF-A0A109FGX7-F1
#
_cell.length_a   1.000
_cell.length_b   1.000
_cell.length_c   1.000
_cell.angle_alpha   90.00
_cell.angle_beta   90.00
_cell.angle_gamma   90.00
#
_symmetry.space_group_name_H-M   'P 1'
#
loop_
_entity.id
_entity.type
_entity.pdbx_description
1 polymer ?
#
loop_
_entity_poly.entity_id
_entity_poly.type
_entity_poly.pdbx_seq_one_letter_code
_entity_poly.pdbx_strand_id
1 'polypeptide(L)'
;MHLSNAEFLERLAALFAERKDAGTVFLTQKRLTYETDASTSSPGDVELTDASAGMAASSSSRARDSTPHEEQDREWPLLLRATDGRGKKDTKIKISTTVQPADIESFLSSYSTLLRSSFSGGLRPKKKKGDLARQRALKAAKRQAAKATAKGTAVDSATAAVLAGSGVAAGGGGGAAHFAPRLPKVVGPRRGNGVQKRRRLIKRREKAVERFKATRTRATAD
;
A
#
# COMPACT_ATOMS: atom_id res chain seq x y z
N MET A 1 -16.53 -24.29 3.99
CA MET A 1 -16.40 -25.13 5.20
C MET A 1 -16.18 -24.23 6.39
N HIS A 2 -16.92 -24.44 7.47
CA HIS A 2 -16.72 -23.75 8.74
C HIS A 2 -15.76 -24.56 9.60
N LEU A 3 -14.76 -23.93 10.20
CA LEU A 3 -13.65 -24.57 10.90
C LEU A 3 -13.39 -23.90 12.25
N SER A 4 -12.76 -24.64 13.16
CA SER A 4 -12.26 -24.07 14.42
C SER A 4 -11.13 -23.05 14.16
N ASN A 5 -10.84 -22.22 15.15
CA ASN A 5 -9.84 -21.14 15.03
C ASN A 5 -8.45 -21.67 14.65
N ALA A 6 -8.01 -22.78 15.28
CA ALA A 6 -6.71 -23.39 15.02
C ALA A 6 -6.65 -24.03 13.63
N GLU A 7 -7.66 -24.84 13.28
CA GLU A 7 -7.75 -25.49 11.97
C GLU A 7 -7.83 -24.48 10.82
N PHE A 8 -8.49 -23.34 11.04
CA PHE A 8 -8.56 -22.27 10.07
C PHE A 8 -7.17 -21.72 9.75
N LEU A 9 -6.32 -21.49 10.77
CA LEU A 9 -4.97 -20.97 10.60
C LEU A 9 -4.07 -21.98 9.87
N GLU A 10 -4.17 -23.27 10.20
CA GLU A 10 -3.43 -24.33 9.50
C GLU A 10 -3.83 -24.42 8.03
N ARG A 11 -5.13 -24.44 7.75
CA ARG A 11 -5.65 -24.46 6.37
C ARG A 11 -5.29 -23.19 5.61
N LEU A 12 -5.26 -22.04 6.28
CA LEU A 12 -4.83 -20.79 5.69
C LEU A 12 -3.33 -20.81 5.34
N ALA A 13 -2.48 -21.38 6.21
CA ALA A 13 -1.06 -21.57 5.91
C ALA A 13 -0.86 -22.47 4.69
N ALA A 14 -1.60 -23.58 4.61
CA ALA A 14 -1.56 -24.49 3.46
C ALA A 14 -1.99 -23.79 2.16
N LEU A 15 -3.03 -22.94 2.20
CA LEU A 15 -3.45 -22.14 1.05
C LEU A 15 -2.37 -21.16 0.58
N PHE A 16 -1.65 -20.52 1.50
CA PHE A 16 -0.53 -19.64 1.13
C PHE A 16 0.64 -20.43 0.52
N ALA A 17 0.92 -21.63 1.00
CA ALA A 17 1.96 -22.49 0.45
C ALA A 17 1.61 -22.98 -0.98
N GLU A 18 0.36 -23.41 -1.21
CA GLU A 18 -0.11 -23.85 -2.53
C GLU A 18 -0.06 -22.71 -3.57
N ARG A 19 -0.31 -21.47 -3.14
CA ARG A 19 -0.42 -20.29 -4.03
C ARG A 19 0.81 -19.39 -4.04
N LYS A 20 1.96 -19.91 -3.63
CA LYS A 20 3.20 -19.12 -3.56
C LYS A 20 3.69 -18.63 -4.92
N ASP A 21 3.59 -19.47 -5.96
CA ASP A 21 4.10 -19.15 -7.30
C ASP A 21 3.06 -18.46 -8.18
N ALA A 22 1.80 -18.94 -8.13
CA ALA A 22 0.71 -18.41 -8.93
C ALA A 22 -0.64 -18.54 -8.22
N GLY A 23 -1.33 -17.40 -8.06
CA GLY A 23 -2.69 -17.35 -7.55
C GLY A 23 -2.97 -16.07 -6.78
N THR A 24 -4.19 -15.99 -6.26
CA THR A 24 -4.58 -14.91 -5.36
C THR A 24 -5.44 -15.50 -4.26
N VAL A 25 -5.05 -15.27 -3.01
CA VAL A 25 -5.83 -15.66 -1.84
C VAL A 25 -6.61 -14.43 -1.38
N PHE A 26 -7.93 -14.55 -1.30
CA PHE A 26 -8.81 -13.50 -0.81
C PHE A 26 -9.16 -13.78 0.64
N LEU A 27 -8.95 -12.79 1.51
CA LEU A 27 -9.40 -12.81 2.90
C LEU A 27 -10.45 -11.72 3.10
N THR A 28 -11.53 -12.06 3.79
CA THR A 28 -12.58 -11.12 4.18
C THR A 28 -12.84 -11.24 5.66
N GLN A 29 -12.88 -10.10 6.35
CA GLN A 29 -13.23 -9.99 7.75
C GLN A 29 -14.52 -9.17 7.85
N LYS A 30 -15.53 -9.70 8.54
CA LYS A 30 -16.81 -9.02 8.77
C LYS A 30 -17.27 -9.22 10.21
N ARG A 31 -17.93 -8.20 10.77
CA ARG A 31 -18.68 -8.34 12.03
C ARG A 31 -19.86 -9.29 11.79
N LEU A 32 -20.00 -10.33 12.60
CA LEU A 32 -21.14 -11.23 12.54
C LEU A 32 -22.25 -10.63 13.40
N THR A 33 -23.25 -10.04 12.75
CA THR A 33 -24.39 -9.35 13.40
C THR A 33 -25.73 -10.05 13.18
N TYR A 34 -25.73 -11.22 12.54
CA TYR A 34 -26.96 -11.97 12.33
C TYR A 34 -27.32 -12.66 13.65
N GLU A 35 -28.46 -12.27 14.20
CA GLU A 35 -29.09 -12.88 15.38
C GLU A 35 -29.02 -14.41 15.28
N THR A 36 -28.32 -15.03 16.22
CA THR A 36 -28.29 -16.48 16.41
C THR A 36 -29.59 -17.02 17.03
N ASP A 37 -30.58 -16.17 17.27
CA ASP A 37 -31.82 -16.50 17.97
C ASP A 37 -32.93 -17.04 17.05
N ALA A 38 -32.70 -17.16 15.74
CA ALA A 38 -33.69 -17.72 14.81
C ALA A 38 -33.69 -19.26 14.75
N SER A 39 -32.82 -19.96 15.49
CA SER A 39 -32.71 -21.43 15.40
C SER A 39 -32.27 -22.13 16.69
N THR A 40 -32.81 -21.74 17.84
CA THR A 40 -32.86 -22.59 19.04
C THR A 40 -34.17 -22.32 19.79
N SER A 41 -35.29 -22.64 19.14
CA SER A 41 -36.55 -22.87 19.86
C SER A 41 -36.49 -24.24 20.53
N SER A 42 -35.90 -24.31 21.72
CA SER A 42 -36.19 -25.39 22.65
C SER A 42 -37.49 -25.01 23.39
N PRO A 43 -38.59 -25.78 23.25
CA PRO A 43 -39.81 -25.53 24.00
C PRO A 43 -39.57 -26.00 25.44
N GLY A 44 -39.14 -25.07 26.29
CA GLY A 44 -39.20 -25.25 27.74
C GLY A 44 -40.65 -25.13 28.17
N ASP A 45 -41.24 -26.27 28.51
CA ASP A 45 -42.53 -26.45 29.15
C ASP A 45 -42.71 -25.44 30.30
N VAL A 46 -43.54 -24.42 30.08
CA VAL A 46 -43.99 -23.49 31.12
C VAL A 46 -45.33 -23.98 31.63
N GLU A 47 -45.30 -24.46 32.87
CA GLU A 47 -46.43 -24.87 33.68
C GLU A 47 -47.54 -23.81 33.63
N LEU A 48 -48.72 -24.20 33.11
CA LEU A 48 -49.95 -23.42 33.24
C LEU A 48 -50.37 -23.41 34.72
N THR A 49 -50.39 -22.24 35.35
CA THR A 49 -51.33 -21.97 36.45
C THR A 49 -52.19 -20.76 36.11
N ASP A 50 -53.48 -21.00 36.10
CA ASP A 50 -54.58 -20.11 35.74
C ASP A 50 -54.91 -19.14 36.88
N ALA A 51 -55.03 -17.85 36.55
CA ALA A 51 -55.94 -16.95 37.25
C ALA A 51 -56.26 -15.75 36.35
N SER A 52 -57.30 -15.92 35.54
CA SER A 52 -58.30 -14.93 35.12
C SER A 52 -58.13 -13.46 35.59
N ALA A 53 -57.90 -12.54 34.63
CA ALA A 53 -58.82 -11.42 34.32
C ALA A 53 -58.18 -10.38 33.36
N GLY A 54 -58.82 -10.15 32.21
CA GLY A 54 -58.82 -8.82 31.56
C GLY A 54 -57.84 -8.58 30.41
N MET A 55 -58.15 -9.11 29.23
CA MET A 55 -57.58 -8.74 27.93
C MET A 55 -58.13 -7.38 27.44
N ALA A 56 -57.25 -6.54 26.88
CA ALA A 56 -57.44 -5.64 25.71
C ALA A 56 -56.64 -4.33 25.91
N ALA A 57 -55.41 -4.23 25.41
CA ALA A 57 -55.01 -4.03 24.02
C ALA A 57 -54.66 -2.55 23.73
N SER A 58 -53.42 -2.39 23.28
CA SER A 58 -52.98 -1.39 22.32
C SER A 58 -53.05 0.08 22.74
N SER A 59 -51.95 0.57 23.31
CA SER A 59 -51.45 1.89 22.89
C SER A 59 -49.93 1.99 22.97
N SER A 60 -49.39 2.46 21.85
CA SER A 60 -48.10 3.15 21.71
C SER A 60 -46.83 2.30 21.84
N SER A 61 -46.21 2.09 20.67
CA SER A 61 -44.82 2.49 20.43
C SER A 61 -43.94 2.63 21.69
N ARG A 62 -43.50 1.52 22.26
CA ARG A 62 -42.25 1.53 23.03
C ARG A 62 -41.09 1.61 22.04
N ALA A 63 -40.92 2.81 21.49
CA ALA A 63 -39.61 3.32 21.13
C ALA A 63 -38.70 3.00 22.32
N ARG A 64 -37.83 1.99 22.14
CA ARG A 64 -36.77 1.74 23.10
C ARG A 64 -35.83 2.91 22.96
N ASP A 65 -35.97 3.86 23.89
CA ASP A 65 -34.94 4.85 24.18
C ASP A 65 -33.78 4.09 24.84
N SER A 66 -33.00 3.41 24.00
CA SER A 66 -31.73 2.80 24.42
C SER A 66 -30.70 3.91 24.44
N THR A 67 -30.29 4.28 25.64
CA THR A 67 -29.19 5.21 25.91
C THR A 67 -28.01 4.97 24.93
N PRO A 68 -27.48 6.00 24.25
CA PRO A 68 -26.42 5.86 23.22
C PRO A 68 -25.09 5.24 23.68
N HIS A 69 -24.98 4.90 24.96
CA HIS A 69 -23.78 4.35 25.59
C HIS A 69 -23.75 2.80 25.60
N GLU A 70 -24.88 2.10 25.61
CA GLU A 70 -24.90 0.62 25.71
C GLU A 70 -24.65 -0.09 24.37
N GLU A 71 -24.81 0.61 23.24
CA GLU A 71 -24.49 0.04 21.92
C GLU A 71 -22.98 0.00 21.63
N GLN A 72 -22.18 0.79 22.36
CA GLN A 72 -20.73 0.87 22.18
C GLN A 72 -20.00 -0.30 22.85
N ASP A 73 -20.55 -0.81 23.96
CA ASP A 73 -19.98 -1.96 24.70
C ASP A 73 -20.45 -3.31 24.15
N ARG A 74 -21.30 -3.31 23.11
CA ARG A 74 -21.78 -4.56 22.52
C ARG A 74 -20.67 -5.21 21.71
N GLU A 75 -20.11 -6.27 22.26
CA GLU A 75 -19.13 -7.12 21.60
C GLU A 75 -19.80 -8.00 20.54
N TRP A 76 -19.13 -8.19 19.41
CA TRP A 76 -19.65 -9.00 18.31
C TRP A 76 -18.59 -10.00 17.85
N PRO A 77 -18.97 -11.25 17.57
CA PRO A 77 -18.06 -12.21 16.98
C PRO A 77 -17.61 -11.75 15.59
N LEU A 78 -16.39 -12.11 15.22
CA LEU A 78 -15.80 -11.81 13.91
C LEU A 78 -15.90 -13.02 12.99
N LEU A 79 -16.47 -12.82 11.81
CA LEU A 79 -16.48 -13.81 10.74
C LEU A 79 -15.30 -13.56 9.80
N LEU A 80 -14.35 -14.48 9.80
CA LEU A 80 -13.26 -14.51 8.82
C LEU A 80 -13.55 -15.55 7.75
N ARG A 81 -13.29 -15.19 6.49
CA ARG A 81 -13.37 -16.12 5.35
C ARG A 81 -12.11 -16.00 4.51
N ALA A 82 -11.61 -17.12 4.02
CA ALA A 82 -10.49 -17.16 3.08
C ALA A 82 -10.82 -18.06 1.88
N THR A 83 -10.30 -17.68 0.71
CA THR A 83 -10.49 -18.46 -0.52
C THR A 83 -9.36 -18.28 -1.51
N ASP A 84 -9.09 -19.32 -2.30
CA ASP A 84 -8.00 -19.40 -3.28
C ASP A 84 -8.32 -18.74 -4.63
N GLY A 85 -9.49 -18.08 -4.74
CA GLY A 85 -9.83 -17.25 -5.89
C GLY A 85 -10.13 -18.01 -7.19
N ARG A 86 -10.18 -19.36 -7.19
CA ARG A 86 -10.52 -20.14 -8.39
C ARG A 86 -11.92 -19.75 -8.92
N GLY A 87 -12.05 -19.73 -10.24
CA GLY A 87 -13.31 -19.35 -10.92
C GLY A 87 -14.39 -20.43 -10.87
N LYS A 88 -14.01 -21.71 -10.81
CA LYS A 88 -14.96 -22.84 -10.74
C LYS A 88 -15.34 -23.12 -9.29
N LYS A 89 -16.64 -23.20 -8.98
CA LYS A 89 -17.14 -23.35 -7.61
C LYS A 89 -16.69 -24.64 -6.94
N ASP A 90 -16.58 -25.73 -7.69
CA ASP A 90 -16.32 -27.07 -7.15
C ASP A 90 -14.85 -27.30 -6.75
N THR A 91 -13.93 -26.59 -7.39
CA THR A 91 -12.50 -26.65 -7.06
C THR A 91 -12.05 -25.52 -6.14
N LYS A 92 -12.95 -24.57 -5.85
CA LYS A 92 -12.64 -23.38 -5.04
C LYS A 92 -12.67 -23.74 -3.57
N ILE A 93 -11.52 -23.59 -2.92
CA ILE A 93 -11.42 -23.80 -1.49
C ILE A 93 -12.00 -22.56 -0.80
N LYS A 94 -13.01 -22.77 0.04
CA LYS A 94 -13.64 -21.73 0.88
C LYS A 94 -13.62 -22.19 2.33
N ILE A 95 -12.81 -21.53 3.13
CA ILE A 95 -12.74 -21.76 4.57
C ILE A 95 -13.29 -20.53 5.31
N SER A 96 -13.94 -20.76 6.44
CA SER A 96 -14.48 -19.70 7.28
C SER A 96 -14.38 -20.10 8.75
N THR A 97 -14.21 -19.12 9.62
CA THR A 97 -14.20 -19.31 11.08
C THR A 97 -14.89 -18.14 11.76
N THR A 98 -15.50 -18.40 12.91
CA THR A 98 -16.15 -17.39 13.75
C THR A 98 -15.33 -17.24 15.02
N VAL A 99 -14.74 -16.06 15.20
CA VAL A 99 -13.89 -15.75 16.36
C VAL A 99 -14.73 -15.03 17.39
N GLN A 100 -14.85 -15.61 18.58
CA GLN A 100 -15.52 -14.99 19.72
C GLN A 100 -14.68 -13.83 20.29
N PRO A 101 -15.31 -12.83 20.91
CA PRO A 101 -14.57 -11.70 21.49
C PRO A 101 -13.56 -12.15 22.55
N ALA A 102 -13.87 -13.19 23.34
CA ALA A 102 -12.97 -13.74 24.36
C ALA A 102 -11.65 -14.29 23.80
N ASP A 103 -11.65 -14.83 22.58
CA ASP A 103 -10.49 -15.48 21.96
C ASP A 103 -9.76 -14.58 20.95
N ILE A 104 -10.16 -13.31 20.83
CA ILE A 104 -9.69 -12.44 19.75
C ILE A 104 -8.19 -12.14 19.84
N GLU A 105 -7.67 -11.92 21.05
CA GLU A 105 -6.28 -11.52 21.25
C GLU A 105 -5.31 -12.66 20.93
N SER A 106 -5.64 -13.88 21.40
CA SER A 106 -4.85 -15.09 21.13
C SER A 106 -4.87 -15.44 19.65
N PHE A 107 -6.04 -15.31 19.00
CA PHE A 107 -6.20 -15.50 17.57
C PHE A 107 -5.39 -14.47 16.77
N LEU A 108 -5.48 -13.18 17.10
CA LEU A 108 -4.78 -12.10 16.40
C LEU A 108 -3.25 -12.23 16.49
N SER A 109 -2.72 -12.67 17.63
CA SER A 109 -1.28 -12.92 17.79
C SER A 109 -0.80 -14.01 16.82
N SER A 110 -1.50 -15.15 16.79
CA SER A 110 -1.19 -16.27 15.90
C SER A 110 -1.39 -15.91 14.42
N TYR A 111 -2.51 -15.25 14.10
CA TYR A 111 -2.87 -14.83 12.75
C TYR A 111 -1.88 -13.79 12.19
N SER A 112 -1.49 -12.79 12.98
CA SER A 112 -0.54 -11.76 12.54
C SER A 112 0.86 -12.33 12.29
N THR A 113 1.31 -13.27 13.14
CA THR A 113 2.58 -13.98 12.97
C THR A 113 2.58 -14.78 11.67
N LEU A 114 1.47 -15.49 11.39
CA LEU A 114 1.27 -16.22 10.15
C LEU A 114 1.30 -15.29 8.93
N LEU A 115 0.54 -14.20 8.92
CA LEU A 115 0.53 -13.25 7.80
C LEU A 115 1.89 -12.62 7.52
N ARG A 116 2.62 -12.21 8.57
CA ARG A 116 3.96 -11.64 8.44
C ARG A 116 4.93 -12.64 7.85
N SER A 117 4.89 -13.90 8.30
CA SER A 117 5.71 -14.98 7.77
C SER A 117 5.38 -15.24 6.30
N SER A 118 4.11 -15.43 5.96
CA SER A 118 3.65 -15.78 4.61
C SER A 118 3.89 -14.67 3.58
N PHE A 119 3.74 -13.38 3.93
CA PHE A 119 3.89 -12.27 2.98
C PHE A 119 5.32 -11.76 2.82
N SER A 120 6.23 -12.08 3.74
CA SER A 120 7.61 -11.58 3.73
C SER A 120 8.39 -11.90 2.44
N GLY A 121 8.14 -13.05 1.82
CA GLY A 121 8.85 -13.51 0.62
C GLY A 121 8.32 -12.93 -0.71
N GLY A 122 7.05 -12.53 -0.77
CA GLY A 122 6.40 -12.09 -2.02
C GLY A 122 6.46 -10.58 -2.26
N LEU A 123 6.67 -9.79 -1.20
CA LEU A 123 6.69 -8.33 -1.29
C LEU A 123 8.08 -7.83 -1.72
N ARG A 124 8.10 -6.87 -2.66
CA ARG A 124 9.36 -6.22 -3.04
C ARG A 124 9.94 -5.50 -1.82
N PRO A 125 11.21 -5.76 -1.47
CA PRO A 125 11.81 -5.11 -0.32
C PRO A 125 11.82 -3.59 -0.54
N LYS A 126 11.56 -2.85 0.54
CA LYS A 126 11.63 -1.40 0.54
C LYS A 126 13.05 -0.97 0.18
N LYS A 127 13.24 -0.49 -1.06
CA LYS A 127 14.54 0.00 -1.51
C LYS A 127 14.93 1.22 -0.69
N LYS A 128 16.15 1.21 -0.14
CA LYS A 128 16.70 2.39 0.51
C LYS A 128 16.87 3.49 -0.55
N LYS A 129 16.72 4.77 -0.16
CA LYS A 129 16.79 5.92 -1.07
C LYS A 129 18.10 5.93 -1.90
N GLY A 130 19.20 5.44 -1.32
CA GLY A 130 20.49 5.25 -1.99
C GLY A 130 20.45 4.24 -3.15
N ASP A 131 19.80 3.09 -2.97
CA ASP A 131 19.71 2.05 -4.01
C ASP A 131 18.87 2.52 -5.19
N LEU A 132 17.80 3.28 -4.92
CA LEU A 132 16.99 3.90 -5.96
C LEU A 132 17.80 4.94 -6.76
N ALA A 133 18.64 5.73 -6.10
CA ALA A 133 19.52 6.69 -6.75
C ALA A 133 20.56 5.99 -7.64
N ARG A 134 21.20 4.92 -7.13
CA ARG A 134 22.14 4.08 -7.90
C ARG A 134 21.48 3.45 -9.13
N GLN A 135 20.29 2.88 -8.99
CA GLN A 135 19.56 2.31 -10.13
C GLN A 135 19.16 3.36 -11.17
N ARG A 136 18.80 4.58 -10.75
CA ARG A 136 18.51 5.69 -11.67
C ARG A 136 19.77 6.14 -12.41
N ALA A 137 20.91 6.22 -11.72
CA ALA A 137 22.20 6.54 -12.33
C ALA A 137 22.63 5.48 -13.35
N LEU A 138 22.54 4.19 -12.99
CA LEU A 138 22.82 3.07 -13.90
C LEU A 138 21.93 3.09 -15.14
N LYS A 139 20.62 3.35 -14.99
CA LYS A 139 19.70 3.49 -16.13
C LYS A 139 20.03 4.70 -16.99
N ALA A 140 20.42 5.83 -16.38
CA ALA A 140 20.83 7.02 -17.11
C ALA A 140 22.13 6.77 -17.90
N ALA A 141 23.12 6.13 -17.28
CA ALA A 141 24.38 5.76 -17.91
C ALA A 141 24.17 4.76 -19.06
N LYS A 142 23.33 3.73 -18.89
CA LYS A 142 22.95 2.81 -19.99
C LYS A 142 22.31 3.53 -21.17
N ARG A 143 21.42 4.49 -20.92
CA ARG A 143 20.78 5.31 -21.97
C ARG A 143 21.78 6.24 -22.66
N GLN A 144 22.73 6.79 -21.91
CA GLN A 144 23.79 7.65 -22.45
C GLN A 144 24.76 6.85 -23.30
N ALA A 145 25.18 5.67 -22.85
CA ALA A 145 26.04 4.76 -23.61
C ALA A 145 25.35 4.30 -24.91
N ALA A 146 24.08 3.88 -24.85
CA ALA A 146 23.30 3.49 -26.05
C ALA A 146 23.12 4.65 -27.04
N LYS A 147 23.01 5.90 -26.54
CA LYS A 147 22.93 7.09 -27.39
C LYS A 147 24.28 7.43 -28.02
N ALA A 148 25.38 7.19 -27.30
CA ALA A 148 26.73 7.44 -27.78
C ALA A 148 27.10 6.45 -28.90
N THR A 149 26.79 5.16 -28.73
CA THR A 149 26.95 4.15 -29.79
C THR A 149 26.09 4.45 -31.01
N ALA A 150 24.81 4.84 -30.83
CA ALA A 150 23.94 5.22 -31.95
C ALA A 150 24.43 6.46 -32.72
N LYS A 151 25.25 7.31 -32.10
CA LYS A 151 25.79 8.54 -32.71
C LYS A 151 27.24 8.40 -33.17
N GLY A 152 27.85 7.21 -33.03
CA GLY A 152 29.26 6.98 -33.34
C GLY A 152 30.24 7.75 -32.47
N THR A 153 29.80 8.27 -31.31
CA THR A 153 30.63 9.04 -30.37
C THR A 153 31.09 8.16 -29.22
N ALA A 154 32.32 8.36 -28.74
CA ALA A 154 32.84 7.63 -27.58
C ALA A 154 31.97 7.85 -26.32
N VAL A 155 31.89 6.81 -25.48
CA VAL A 155 31.13 6.83 -24.21
C VAL A 155 31.93 7.66 -23.18
N ASP A 156 31.32 8.70 -22.61
CA ASP A 156 31.98 9.57 -21.62
C ASP A 156 32.50 8.74 -20.43
N SER A 157 33.72 9.02 -19.95
CA SER A 157 34.39 8.30 -18.86
C SER A 157 33.55 8.22 -17.57
N ALA A 158 32.78 9.27 -17.26
CA ALA A 158 31.85 9.29 -16.14
C ALA A 158 30.69 8.29 -16.30
N THR A 159 30.22 8.08 -17.54
CA THR A 159 29.16 7.09 -17.83
C THR A 159 29.71 5.66 -17.82
N ALA A 160 30.96 5.47 -18.25
CA ALA A 160 31.67 4.20 -18.14
C ALA A 160 31.94 3.82 -16.68
N ALA A 161 32.36 4.76 -15.83
CA ALA A 161 32.59 4.53 -14.40
C ALA A 161 31.30 4.15 -13.65
N VAL A 162 30.16 4.78 -13.97
CA VAL A 162 28.86 4.43 -13.38
C VAL A 162 28.40 3.04 -13.83
N LEU A 163 28.69 2.63 -15.08
CA LEU A 163 28.41 1.28 -15.57
C LEU A 163 29.31 0.21 -14.93
N ALA A 164 30.56 0.54 -14.64
CA ALA A 164 31.54 -0.34 -13.98
C ALA A 164 31.35 -0.44 -12.46
N GLY A 165 30.37 0.25 -11.88
CA GLY A 165 30.10 0.23 -10.44
C GLY A 165 31.11 0.99 -9.57
N SER A 166 32.16 1.55 -10.17
CA SER A 166 33.20 2.36 -9.51
C SER A 166 32.85 3.85 -9.44
N GLY A 167 31.85 4.30 -10.20
CA GLY A 167 31.40 5.69 -10.22
C GLY A 167 30.41 6.01 -9.12
N VAL A 168 30.85 6.74 -8.08
CA VAL A 168 29.96 7.65 -7.37
C VAL A 168 29.57 8.74 -8.37
N ALA A 169 28.31 9.19 -8.34
CA ALA A 169 27.86 10.36 -9.10
C ALA A 169 28.57 11.63 -8.59
N ALA A 170 29.86 11.76 -8.89
CA ALA A 170 30.63 12.96 -8.74
C ALA A 170 30.25 13.88 -9.89
N GLY A 171 29.84 15.10 -9.54
CA GLY A 171 29.61 16.17 -10.51
C GLY A 171 30.82 16.32 -11.41
N GLY A 172 30.58 16.38 -12.71
CA GLY A 172 31.64 16.55 -13.70
C GLY A 172 32.39 17.86 -13.50
N GLY A 173 33.69 17.76 -13.21
CA GLY A 173 34.69 18.67 -13.78
C GLY A 173 35.02 18.14 -15.18
N GLY A 174 35.10 18.92 -16.25
CA GLY A 174 35.53 20.31 -16.32
C GLY A 174 36.84 20.37 -17.10
N GLY A 175 36.85 19.85 -18.33
CA GLY A 175 37.99 19.99 -19.24
C GLY A 175 38.10 21.43 -19.74
N ALA A 176 39.33 21.92 -19.80
CA ALA A 176 39.69 23.27 -20.24
C ALA A 176 39.32 23.49 -21.72
N ALA A 177 38.12 23.98 -21.96
CA ALA A 177 37.72 24.65 -23.18
C ALA A 177 36.96 25.89 -22.77
N HIS A 178 37.32 27.05 -23.32
CA HIS A 178 36.76 28.38 -23.06
C HIS A 178 35.35 28.32 -22.45
N PHE A 179 35.27 28.55 -21.13
CA PHE A 179 34.04 28.43 -20.36
C PHE A 179 33.13 29.62 -20.70
N ALA A 180 32.41 29.52 -21.82
CA ALA A 180 31.30 30.40 -22.10
C ALA A 180 30.14 29.97 -21.18
N PRO A 181 29.68 30.83 -20.26
CA PRO A 181 28.60 30.50 -19.34
C PRO A 181 27.32 30.23 -20.14
N ARG A 182 26.93 28.94 -20.26
CA ARG A 182 25.73 28.54 -20.98
C ARG A 182 24.51 28.70 -20.08
N LEU A 183 23.68 29.69 -20.39
CA LEU A 183 22.40 29.89 -19.70
C LEU A 183 21.47 28.68 -19.88
N PRO A 184 20.72 28.28 -18.84
CA PRO A 184 19.74 27.21 -18.95
C PRO A 184 18.70 27.50 -20.04
N LYS A 185 18.47 26.55 -20.96
CA LYS A 185 17.42 26.67 -21.98
C LYS A 185 16.03 26.59 -21.31
N VAL A 186 15.17 27.55 -21.60
CA VAL A 186 13.77 27.55 -21.16
C VAL A 186 12.93 26.92 -22.25
N VAL A 187 12.35 25.75 -21.97
CA VAL A 187 11.50 25.01 -22.91
C VAL A 187 10.17 24.70 -22.23
N GLY A 188 9.08 24.78 -22.99
CA GLY A 188 7.73 24.42 -22.55
C GLY A 188 6.67 25.47 -22.87
N PRO A 189 5.39 25.10 -22.71
CA PRO A 189 4.25 25.95 -23.07
C PRO A 189 4.11 27.16 -22.14
N ARG A 190 3.64 28.30 -22.70
CA ARG A 190 3.44 29.56 -21.96
C ARG A 190 2.17 29.58 -21.11
N ARG A 191 1.17 28.76 -21.47
CA ARG A 191 -0.14 28.60 -20.79
C ARG A 191 -0.47 27.10 -20.65
N GLY A 192 -1.34 26.75 -19.69
CA GLY A 192 -1.80 25.37 -19.47
C GLY A 192 -0.82 24.43 -18.76
N ASN A 193 -0.97 23.12 -19.00
CA ASN A 193 -0.17 22.09 -18.33
C ASN A 193 1.32 22.22 -18.71
N GLY A 194 2.19 22.26 -17.71
CA GLY A 194 3.64 22.46 -17.90
C GLY A 194 4.13 23.90 -17.69
N VAL A 195 3.23 24.87 -17.49
CA VAL A 195 3.62 26.27 -17.19
C VAL A 195 4.45 26.40 -15.92
N GLN A 196 4.13 25.64 -14.86
CA GLN A 196 4.93 25.65 -13.63
C GLN A 196 6.38 25.22 -13.88
N LYS A 197 6.58 24.21 -14.74
CA LYS A 197 7.91 23.74 -15.13
C LYS A 197 8.68 24.82 -15.91
N ARG A 198 8.00 25.52 -16.84
CA ARG A 198 8.57 26.67 -17.57
C ARG A 198 8.91 27.82 -16.62
N ARG A 199 8.03 28.19 -15.68
CA ARG A 199 8.28 29.25 -14.68
C ARG A 199 9.51 28.93 -13.82
N ARG A 200 9.69 27.68 -13.39
CA ARG A 200 10.88 27.24 -12.64
C ARG A 200 12.16 27.38 -13.47
N LEU A 201 12.11 27.04 -14.76
CA LEU A 201 13.25 27.21 -15.67
C LEU A 201 13.59 28.69 -15.90
N ILE A 202 12.59 29.55 -16.00
CA ILE A 202 12.77 31.01 -16.11
C ILE A 202 13.48 31.55 -14.86
N LYS A 203 12.96 31.27 -13.67
CA LYS A 203 13.59 31.69 -12.39
C LYS A 203 15.03 31.19 -12.27
N ARG A 204 15.30 29.95 -12.70
CA ARG A 204 16.66 29.37 -12.67
C ARG A 204 17.61 30.08 -13.65
N ARG A 205 17.10 30.48 -14.81
CA ARG A 205 17.86 31.25 -15.81
C ARG A 205 18.14 32.66 -15.31
N GLU A 206 17.16 33.35 -14.75
CA GLU A 206 17.30 34.69 -14.17
C GLU A 206 18.37 34.71 -13.07
N LYS A 207 18.29 33.77 -12.13
CA LYS A 207 19.30 33.63 -11.06
C LYS A 207 20.71 33.35 -11.60
N ALA A 208 20.83 32.62 -12.71
CA ALA A 208 22.12 32.37 -13.35
C ALA A 208 22.67 33.65 -14.03
N VAL A 209 21.79 34.47 -14.62
CA VAL A 209 22.16 35.78 -15.19
C VAL A 209 22.59 36.74 -14.09
N GLU A 210 21.87 36.82 -12.98
CA GLU A 210 22.23 37.67 -11.83
C GLU A 210 23.60 37.30 -11.26
N ARG A 211 23.86 36.00 -11.08
CA ARG A 211 25.17 35.50 -10.64
C ARG A 211 26.27 35.90 -11.61
N PHE A 212 26.03 35.78 -12.91
CA PHE A 212 27.02 36.16 -13.92
C PHE A 212 27.29 37.68 -13.94
N LYS A 213 26.26 38.50 -13.77
CA LYS A 213 26.41 39.95 -13.64
C LYS A 213 27.19 40.33 -12.38
N ALA A 214 26.92 39.66 -11.25
CA ALA A 214 27.62 39.86 -10.00
C ALA A 214 29.11 39.45 -10.08
N THR A 215 29.44 38.38 -10.82
CA THR A 215 30.84 37.99 -11.04
C THR A 215 31.57 38.96 -11.96
N ARG A 216 30.89 39.49 -12.99
CA ARG A 216 31.49 40.43 -13.93
C ARG A 216 31.77 41.80 -13.30
N THR A 217 30.86 42.30 -12.47
CA THR A 217 31.02 43.58 -11.76
C THR A 217 32.17 43.56 -10.75
N ARG A 218 32.40 42.42 -10.09
CA ARG A 218 33.56 42.22 -9.20
C ARG A 218 34.88 42.20 -9.96
N ALA A 219 34.91 41.55 -11.12
CA ALA A 219 36.13 41.47 -11.95
C ALA A 219 36.52 42.79 -12.64
N THR A 220 35.66 43.82 -12.59
CA THR A 220 35.93 45.15 -13.15
C THR A 220 36.21 46.21 -12.09
N ALA A 221 36.21 45.82 -10.81
CA ALA A 221 36.40 46.71 -9.67
C ALA A 221 37.77 46.53 -8.97
N ASP A 222 38.58 45.59 -9.46
CA ASP A 222 40.02 45.42 -9.20
C ASP A 222 40.80 45.91 -10.44
#